data_AF-A0A8S3EPB6-F1
#
_entry.id   AF-A0A8S3EPB6-F1
#
_cell.length_a   1.000
_cell.length_b   1.000
_cell.length_c   1.000
_cell.angle_alpha   90.00
_cell.angle_beta   90.00
_cell.angle_gamma   90.00
#
_symmetry.space_group_name_H-M   'P 1'
#
loop_
_entity.id
_entity.type
_entity.pdbx_description
1 polymer ?
#
loop_
_entity_poly.entity_id
_entity_poly.type
_entity_poly.pdbx_seq_one_letter_code
_entity_poly.pdbx_strand_id
1 'polypeptide(L)'
;MILDIGSAMAHLGLNISNEAFIGIYGSATIYYALFLYSSWCYSFVPVGIYDSLGHDGVQFIIKHANLKLIFADNLKRVHNLIECHDESSSLETIVSLSEPSLDLIEIAKAKGIRLVTYTTMMDLGKTHRIEPVPPELTDTAVIMYTSGSTGEPKGCIITHESFICAAAGIILMLNVKDEAPRILNFMPLAHMFGCSTIVIATSMGGEIGFWQGNTNKLINEFNDFKPNLLTMVPRLLNKL
;
A
#
# COMPACT_ATOMS: atom_id res chain seq x y z
N MET A 1 10.18 -12.91 0.24
CA MET A 1 9.07 -12.10 -0.31
C MET A 1 9.37 -10.62 -0.23
N ILE A 2 9.42 -10.01 0.97
CA ILE A 2 9.64 -8.56 1.13
C ILE A 2 10.90 -8.06 0.39
N LEU A 3 12.04 -8.70 0.66
CA LEU A 3 13.31 -8.34 0.02
C LEU A 3 13.32 -8.59 -1.50
N ASP A 4 12.55 -9.58 -1.97
CA ASP A 4 12.44 -9.88 -3.40
C ASP A 4 11.64 -8.78 -4.10
N ILE A 5 10.52 -8.35 -3.52
CA ILE A 5 9.69 -7.25 -4.04
C ILE A 5 10.51 -5.96 -4.08
N GLY A 6 11.22 -5.61 -3.00
CA GLY A 6 12.04 -4.40 -2.97
C GLY A 6 13.19 -4.42 -3.99
N SER A 7 13.88 -5.56 -4.13
CA SER A 7 14.88 -5.75 -5.19
C SER A 7 14.27 -5.60 -6.59
N ALA A 8 13.09 -6.16 -6.82
CA ALA A 8 12.42 -6.07 -8.11
C ALA A 8 11.99 -4.63 -8.43
N MET A 9 11.52 -3.85 -7.45
CA MET A 9 11.21 -2.42 -7.63
C MET A 9 12.42 -1.64 -8.16
N ALA A 10 13.62 -1.91 -7.63
CA ALA A 10 14.84 -1.28 -8.09
C ALA A 10 15.17 -1.63 -9.56
N HIS A 11 15.07 -2.92 -9.91
CA HIS A 11 15.26 -3.38 -11.30
C HIS A 11 14.19 -2.89 -12.28
N LEU A 12 13.02 -2.54 -11.78
CA LEU A 12 11.93 -1.95 -12.55
C LEU A 12 12.07 -0.42 -12.71
N GLY A 13 13.20 0.17 -12.30
CA GLY A 13 13.57 1.55 -12.62
C GLY A 13 13.50 2.54 -11.46
N LEU A 14 13.26 2.08 -10.23
CA LEU A 14 13.35 2.95 -9.05
C LEU A 14 14.79 2.99 -8.52
N ASN A 15 15.30 4.21 -8.30
CA ASN A 15 16.57 4.39 -7.60
C ASN A 15 16.35 4.20 -6.10
N ILE A 16 17.17 3.39 -5.43
CA ILE A 16 17.09 3.15 -3.99
C ILE A 16 17.42 4.45 -3.25
N SER A 17 16.39 5.19 -2.82
CA SER A 17 16.50 6.43 -2.05
C SER A 17 15.15 6.85 -1.48
N ASN A 18 15.17 7.76 -0.50
CA ASN A 18 13.97 8.40 0.05
C ASN A 18 13.30 9.43 -0.89
N GLU A 19 13.82 9.58 -2.10
CA GLU A 19 13.23 10.41 -3.17
C GLU A 19 12.49 9.57 -4.22
N ALA A 20 12.56 8.24 -4.12
CA ALA A 20 11.88 7.32 -5.04
C ALA A 20 10.53 6.87 -4.48
N PHE A 21 9.46 7.30 -5.14
CA PHE A 21 8.09 7.10 -4.68
C PHE A 21 7.41 5.96 -5.44
N ILE A 22 6.69 5.12 -4.71
CA ILE A 22 6.00 3.93 -5.22
C ILE A 22 4.51 4.02 -4.91
N GLY A 23 3.67 4.01 -5.94
CA GLY A 23 2.22 4.00 -5.73
C GLY A 23 1.70 2.63 -5.31
N ILE A 24 0.82 2.59 -4.33
CA ILE A 24 0.11 1.37 -3.91
C ILE A 24 -1.39 1.62 -4.04
N TYR A 25 -1.97 1.15 -5.15
CA TYR A 25 -3.39 1.26 -5.45
C TYR A 25 -4.10 -0.07 -5.16
N GLY A 26 -4.49 -0.26 -3.90
CA GLY A 26 -4.90 -1.55 -3.40
C GLY A 26 -5.90 -1.50 -2.25
N SER A 27 -6.62 -2.60 -2.06
CA SER A 27 -7.45 -2.88 -0.90
C SER A 27 -6.55 -3.35 0.25
N ALA A 28 -7.09 -3.36 1.47
CA ALA A 28 -6.37 -3.88 2.62
C ALA A 28 -6.14 -5.40 2.47
N THR A 29 -4.95 -5.77 1.99
CA THR A 29 -4.56 -7.16 1.70
C THR A 29 -3.12 -7.39 2.14
N ILE A 30 -2.72 -8.67 2.22
CA ILE A 30 -1.33 -9.03 2.46
C ILE A 30 -0.39 -8.45 1.40
N TYR A 31 -0.82 -8.35 0.14
CA TYR A 31 0.01 -7.79 -0.93
C TYR A 31 0.29 -6.31 -0.72
N TYR A 32 -0.72 -5.53 -0.30
CA TYR A 32 -0.50 -4.14 0.07
C TYR A 32 0.53 -4.02 1.20
N ALA A 33 0.39 -4.82 2.26
CA ALA A 33 1.33 -4.84 3.36
C ALA A 33 2.76 -5.23 2.91
N LEU A 34 2.88 -6.24 2.05
CA LEU A 34 4.15 -6.65 1.49
C LEU A 34 4.82 -5.52 0.70
N PHE A 35 4.10 -4.81 -0.17
CA PHE A 35 4.63 -3.66 -0.89
C PHE A 35 5.05 -2.53 0.06
N LEU A 36 4.27 -2.27 1.11
CA LEU A 36 4.60 -1.28 2.14
C LEU A 36 5.94 -1.61 2.83
N TYR A 37 6.07 -2.81 3.39
CA TYR A 37 7.32 -3.23 4.06
C TYR A 37 8.50 -3.33 3.10
N SER A 38 8.26 -3.75 1.86
CA SER A 38 9.32 -3.84 0.85
C SER A 38 9.86 -2.47 0.48
N SER A 39 8.99 -1.45 0.47
CA SER A 39 9.39 -0.06 0.22
C SER A 39 10.37 0.40 1.30
N TRP A 40 10.02 0.18 2.57
CA TRP A 40 10.86 0.55 3.71
C TRP A 40 12.20 -0.19 3.76
N CYS A 41 12.29 -1.45 3.33
CA CYS A 41 13.59 -2.14 3.31
C CYS A 41 14.60 -1.53 2.30
N TYR A 42 14.14 -0.72 1.35
CA TYR A 42 14.97 -0.12 0.29
C TYR A 42 14.82 1.40 0.23
N SER A 43 14.46 2.03 1.35
CA SER A 43 14.26 3.48 1.49
C SER A 43 13.23 4.13 0.56
N PHE A 44 12.48 3.34 -0.22
CA PHE A 44 11.42 3.86 -1.09
C PHE A 44 10.27 4.42 -0.26
N VAL A 45 9.59 5.43 -0.80
CA VAL A 45 8.43 6.07 -0.15
C VAL A 45 7.13 5.54 -0.74
N PRO A 46 6.38 4.69 -0.01
CA PRO A 46 5.06 4.25 -0.43
C PRO A 46 4.05 5.41 -0.43
N VAL A 47 3.28 5.50 -1.50
CA VAL A 47 2.22 6.48 -1.70
C VAL A 47 0.89 5.76 -1.84
N GLY A 48 0.01 5.93 -0.84
CA GLY A 48 -1.28 5.24 -0.81
C GLY A 48 -2.30 5.86 -1.76
N ILE A 49 -2.91 5.03 -2.62
CA ILE A 49 -3.98 5.43 -3.54
C ILE A 49 -5.24 4.61 -3.22
N TYR A 50 -6.40 5.27 -3.15
CA TYR A 50 -7.69 4.61 -2.87
C TYR A 50 -8.82 5.11 -3.76
N ASP A 51 -9.83 4.26 -3.97
CA ASP A 51 -10.85 4.43 -5.02
C ASP A 51 -11.71 5.68 -4.86
N SER A 52 -11.95 6.13 -3.62
CA SER A 52 -12.86 7.25 -3.38
C SER A 52 -12.29 8.62 -3.75
N LEU A 53 -11.05 8.69 -4.23
CA LEU A 53 -10.48 9.89 -4.83
C LEU A 53 -10.99 10.12 -6.26
N GLY A 54 -11.59 9.10 -6.89
CA GLY A 54 -12.04 9.17 -8.28
C GLY A 54 -10.88 9.20 -9.28
N HIS A 55 -11.22 9.21 -10.56
CA HIS A 55 -10.26 9.20 -11.67
C HIS A 55 -9.30 10.41 -11.60
N ASP A 56 -9.85 11.62 -11.47
CA ASP A 56 -9.09 12.87 -11.43
C ASP A 56 -8.12 12.92 -10.24
N GLY A 57 -8.55 12.42 -9.07
CA GLY A 57 -7.70 12.35 -7.89
C GLY A 57 -6.54 11.36 -8.06
N VAL A 58 -6.79 10.21 -8.70
CA VAL A 58 -5.72 9.24 -9.04
C VAL A 58 -4.74 9.88 -10.03
N GLN A 59 -5.23 10.53 -11.08
CA GLN A 59 -4.39 11.20 -12.08
C GLN A 59 -3.54 12.32 -11.44
N PHE A 60 -4.14 13.11 -10.56
CA PHE A 60 -3.43 14.16 -9.81
C PHE A 60 -2.29 13.57 -8.99
N ILE A 61 -2.53 12.50 -8.22
CA ILE A 61 -1.50 11.88 -7.37
C ILE A 61 -0.33 11.37 -8.19
N ILE A 62 -0.60 10.70 -9.33
CA ILE A 62 0.45 10.18 -10.20
C ILE A 62 1.41 11.30 -10.59
N LYS A 63 0.88 12.45 -11.03
CA LYS A 63 1.66 13.60 -11.46
C LYS A 63 2.34 14.31 -10.28
N HIS A 64 1.58 14.61 -9.23
CA HIS A 64 2.06 15.40 -8.09
C HIS A 64 3.15 14.66 -7.29
N ALA A 65 3.02 13.35 -7.12
CA ALA A 65 4.05 12.50 -6.50
C ALA A 65 5.05 11.91 -7.51
N ASN A 66 5.01 12.30 -8.79
CA ASN A 66 5.93 11.80 -9.83
C ASN A 66 6.09 10.26 -9.80
N LEU A 67 4.97 9.54 -9.69
CA LEU A 67 4.97 8.09 -9.53
C LEU A 67 5.36 7.41 -10.84
N LYS A 68 6.47 6.67 -10.82
CA LYS A 68 6.96 5.89 -11.97
C LYS A 68 6.49 4.45 -11.98
N LEU A 69 6.28 3.89 -10.80
CA LEU A 69 5.84 2.51 -10.59
C LEU A 69 4.60 2.52 -9.70
N ILE A 70 3.58 1.77 -10.07
CA ILE A 70 2.37 1.60 -9.25
C ILE A 70 1.97 0.13 -9.19
N PHE A 71 1.75 -0.37 -7.99
CA PHE A 71 1.10 -1.67 -7.75
C PHE A 71 -0.42 -1.51 -7.77
N ALA A 72 -1.10 -2.40 -8.49
CA ALA A 72 -2.56 -2.51 -8.55
C ALA A 72 -3.00 -3.96 -8.24
N ASP A 73 -3.88 -4.13 -7.26
CA ASP A 73 -4.31 -5.46 -6.80
C ASP A 73 -5.40 -6.11 -7.66
N ASN A 74 -5.98 -5.39 -8.62
CA ASN A 74 -7.02 -5.90 -9.52
C ASN A 74 -7.02 -5.17 -10.86
N LEU A 75 -7.63 -5.82 -11.87
CA LEU A 75 -7.64 -5.31 -13.24
C LEU A 75 -8.43 -4.01 -13.41
N LYS A 76 -9.48 -3.75 -12.61
CA LYS A 76 -10.22 -2.48 -12.67
C LYS A 76 -9.30 -1.29 -12.36
N ARG A 77 -8.42 -1.43 -11.37
CA ARG A 77 -7.42 -0.41 -11.02
C ARG A 77 -6.35 -0.29 -12.10
N VAL A 78 -5.92 -1.39 -12.70
CA VAL A 78 -5.02 -1.37 -13.87
C VAL A 78 -5.63 -0.58 -15.03
N HIS A 79 -6.88 -0.85 -15.39
CA HIS A 79 -7.60 -0.09 -16.43
C HIS A 79 -7.64 1.40 -16.10
N ASN A 80 -8.04 1.77 -14.87
CA ASN A 80 -8.08 3.17 -14.46
C ASN A 80 -6.70 3.86 -14.57
N LEU A 81 -5.61 3.20 -14.17
CA LEU A 81 -4.25 3.75 -14.29
C LEU A 81 -3.83 3.98 -15.75
N ILE A 82 -4.20 3.07 -16.66
CA ILE A 82 -3.94 3.20 -18.10
C ILE A 82 -4.78 4.33 -18.71
N GLU A 83 -6.03 4.49 -18.27
CA GLU A 83 -6.91 5.58 -18.68
C GLU A 83 -6.41 6.94 -18.18
N CYS A 84 -5.96 7.03 -16.93
CA CYS A 84 -5.38 8.25 -16.34
C CYS A 84 -4.08 8.70 -17.02
N HIS A 85 -3.41 7.81 -17.76
CA HIS A 85 -2.12 8.10 -18.38
C HIS A 85 -2.27 9.00 -19.61
N ASP A 86 -1.57 10.13 -19.57
CA ASP A 86 -1.39 11.10 -20.65
C ASP A 86 0.10 11.47 -20.80
N GLU A 87 0.42 12.32 -21.78
CA GLU A 87 1.80 12.72 -22.10
C GLU A 87 2.56 13.40 -20.93
N SER A 88 1.85 13.91 -19.93
CA SER A 88 2.45 14.53 -18.74
C SER A 88 2.62 13.57 -17.56
N SER A 89 2.18 12.32 -17.71
CA SER A 89 2.26 11.29 -16.67
C SER A 89 3.69 10.75 -16.56
N SER A 90 4.17 10.63 -15.32
CA SER A 90 5.44 9.98 -14.99
C SER A 90 5.35 8.45 -14.94
N LEU A 91 4.15 7.87 -15.08
CA LEU A 91 3.92 6.44 -14.88
C LEU A 91 4.53 5.61 -16.02
N GLU A 92 5.57 4.84 -15.69
CA GLU A 92 6.30 3.98 -16.63
C GLU A 92 5.91 2.51 -16.47
N THR A 93 5.66 2.05 -15.24
CA THR A 93 5.40 0.63 -14.93
C THR A 93 4.17 0.44 -14.03
N ILE A 94 3.29 -0.49 -14.40
CA ILE A 94 2.20 -0.97 -13.55
C ILE A 94 2.50 -2.43 -13.18
N VAL A 95 2.49 -2.73 -11.88
CA VAL A 95 2.55 -4.10 -11.38
C VAL A 95 1.12 -4.57 -11.05
N SER A 96 0.64 -5.56 -11.80
CA SER A 96 -0.69 -6.14 -11.62
C SER A 96 -0.62 -7.41 -10.78
N LEU A 97 -1.48 -7.53 -9.76
CA LEU A 97 -1.63 -8.78 -9.02
C LEU A 97 -2.32 -9.89 -9.85
N SER A 98 -3.24 -9.50 -10.74
CA SER A 98 -3.98 -10.41 -11.62
C SER A 98 -3.35 -10.46 -13.00
N GLU A 99 -3.45 -11.61 -13.68
CA GLU A 99 -2.99 -11.75 -15.06
C GLU A 99 -3.85 -10.86 -15.99
N PRO A 100 -3.25 -9.90 -16.72
CA PRO A 100 -3.98 -9.06 -17.67
C PRO A 100 -4.27 -9.81 -18.98
N SER A 101 -5.31 -9.41 -19.70
CA SER A 101 -5.57 -9.93 -21.05
C SER A 101 -4.55 -9.40 -22.06
N LEU A 102 -4.40 -10.09 -23.19
CA LEU A 102 -3.54 -9.64 -24.30
C LEU A 102 -3.93 -8.23 -24.77
N ASP A 103 -5.22 -7.97 -24.95
CA ASP A 103 -5.72 -6.66 -25.34
C ASP A 103 -5.29 -5.55 -24.36
N LEU A 104 -5.36 -5.83 -23.04
CA LEU A 104 -4.96 -4.86 -22.03
C LEU A 104 -3.45 -4.59 -22.06
N ILE A 105 -2.64 -5.62 -22.31
CA ILE A 105 -1.18 -5.49 -22.49
C ILE A 105 -0.89 -4.62 -23.71
N GLU A 106 -1.58 -4.83 -24.83
CA GLU A 106 -1.40 -4.03 -26.05
C GLU A 106 -1.79 -2.57 -25.85
N ILE A 107 -2.91 -2.30 -25.17
CA ILE A 107 -3.35 -0.94 -24.83
C ILE A 107 -2.31 -0.25 -23.93
N ALA A 108 -1.82 -0.93 -22.89
CA ALA A 108 -0.79 -0.39 -22.01
C ALA A 108 0.49 -0.06 -22.80
N LYS A 109 0.93 -0.98 -23.66
CA LYS A 109 2.12 -0.80 -24.50
C LYS A 109 1.97 0.35 -25.48
N ALA A 110 0.80 0.55 -26.08
CA ALA A 110 0.52 1.67 -26.98
C ALA A 110 0.63 3.04 -26.27
N LYS A 111 0.40 3.07 -24.95
CA LYS A 111 0.62 4.24 -24.08
C LYS A 111 2.03 4.30 -23.48
N GLY A 112 2.95 3.41 -23.88
CA GLY A 112 4.32 3.38 -23.35
C GLY A 112 4.42 2.82 -21.91
N ILE A 113 3.36 2.22 -21.38
CA ILE A 113 3.33 1.65 -20.03
C ILE A 113 3.79 0.20 -20.09
N ARG A 114 4.76 -0.16 -19.24
CA ARG A 114 5.15 -1.54 -18.99
C ARG A 114 4.19 -2.18 -17.99
N LEU A 115 3.45 -3.19 -18.42
CA LEU A 115 2.62 -4.00 -17.53
C LEU A 115 3.39 -5.25 -17.09
N VAL A 116 3.56 -5.44 -15.78
CA VAL A 116 4.31 -6.55 -15.17
C VAL A 116 3.38 -7.26 -14.19
N THR A 117 3.38 -8.59 -14.18
CA THR A 117 2.59 -9.34 -13.18
C THR A 117 3.37 -9.46 -11.87
N TYR A 118 2.66 -9.61 -10.76
CA TYR A 118 3.28 -9.85 -9.46
C TYR A 118 4.22 -11.07 -9.50
N THR A 119 3.83 -12.15 -10.18
CA THR A 119 4.66 -13.36 -10.32
C THR A 119 5.97 -13.07 -11.05
N THR A 120 5.93 -12.36 -12.19
CA THR A 120 7.13 -11.97 -12.92
C THR A 120 8.02 -11.05 -12.11
N MET A 121 7.43 -10.09 -11.38
CA MET A 121 8.17 -9.22 -10.47
C MET A 121 8.88 -10.02 -9.37
N MET A 122 8.20 -10.99 -8.77
CA MET A 122 8.77 -11.85 -7.74
C MET A 122 9.98 -12.65 -8.24
N ASP A 123 9.90 -13.19 -9.45
CA ASP A 123 11.00 -13.96 -10.03
C ASP A 123 12.19 -13.07 -10.41
N LEU A 124 11.94 -11.85 -10.89
CA LEU A 124 12.96 -10.84 -11.13
C LEU A 124 13.74 -10.53 -9.85
N GLY A 125 13.03 -10.27 -8.74
CA GLY A 125 13.62 -9.94 -7.45
C GLY A 125 14.39 -11.07 -6.79
N LYS A 126 13.90 -12.31 -6.91
CA LYS A 126 14.62 -13.51 -6.43
C LYS A 126 15.92 -13.74 -7.19
N THR A 127 15.89 -13.55 -8.52
CA THR A 127 17.03 -13.82 -9.39
C THR A 127 18.11 -12.74 -9.25
N HIS A 128 17.70 -11.49 -9.04
CA HIS A 128 18.61 -10.34 -8.98
C HIS A 128 18.48 -9.61 -7.64
N ARG A 129 18.73 -10.33 -6.54
CA ARG A 129 18.59 -9.76 -5.21
C ARG A 129 19.59 -8.63 -4.98
N ILE A 130 19.10 -7.53 -4.42
CA ILE A 130 19.90 -6.39 -3.97
C ILE A 130 19.85 -6.36 -2.44
N GLU A 131 20.95 -6.05 -1.79
CA GLU A 131 20.97 -5.87 -0.33
C GLU A 131 20.06 -4.71 0.09
N PRO A 132 19.26 -4.86 1.15
CA PRO A 132 18.39 -3.79 1.61
C PRO A 132 19.20 -2.58 2.07
N VAL A 133 18.65 -1.39 1.82
CA VAL A 133 19.18 -0.10 2.28
C VAL A 133 18.08 0.56 3.11
N PRO A 134 18.03 0.29 4.43
CA PRO A 134 16.99 0.82 5.31
C PRO A 134 17.08 2.35 5.44
N PRO A 135 15.94 3.02 5.67
CA PRO A 135 15.84 4.47 5.81
C PRO A 135 16.33 4.95 7.17
N GLU A 136 16.62 6.24 7.26
CA GLU A 136 16.86 6.96 8.50
C GLU A 136 15.55 7.31 9.22
N LEU A 137 15.62 7.63 10.51
CA LEU A 137 14.42 7.98 11.30
C LEU A 137 13.69 9.23 10.77
N THR A 138 14.43 10.18 10.22
CA THR A 138 13.90 11.43 9.67
C THR A 138 13.35 11.29 8.26
N ASP A 139 13.62 10.17 7.60
CA ASP A 139 13.15 9.91 6.24
C ASP A 139 11.62 9.74 6.19
N THR A 140 11.05 10.04 5.02
CA THR A 140 9.63 9.85 4.77
C THR A 140 9.30 8.36 4.74
N ALA A 141 8.41 7.91 5.62
CA ALA A 141 7.94 6.54 5.67
C ALA A 141 6.77 6.29 4.73
N VAL A 142 5.86 7.25 4.58
CA VAL A 142 4.67 7.07 3.74
C VAL A 142 4.07 8.43 3.42
N ILE A 143 3.52 8.55 2.21
CA ILE A 143 2.69 9.70 1.82
C ILE A 143 1.24 9.22 1.67
N MET A 144 0.33 9.89 2.39
CA MET A 144 -1.10 9.58 2.32
C MET A 144 -1.87 10.79 1.84
N TYR A 145 -2.55 10.64 0.70
CA TYR A 145 -3.40 11.70 0.19
C TYR A 145 -4.73 11.76 0.93
N THR A 146 -5.20 12.97 1.15
CA THR A 146 -6.53 13.25 1.71
C THR A 146 -7.30 14.14 0.74
N SER A 147 -8.64 14.08 0.74
CA SER A 147 -9.47 14.82 -0.22
C SER A 147 -9.33 16.34 -0.16
N GLY A 148 -8.65 16.89 0.87
CA GLY A 148 -8.48 18.33 1.05
C GLY A 148 -9.79 19.07 1.30
N SER A 149 -9.73 20.23 1.94
CA SER A 149 -10.88 21.15 2.03
C SER A 149 -11.08 21.98 0.75
N THR A 150 -10.06 22.03 -0.11
CA THR A 150 -9.96 22.88 -1.30
C THR A 150 -10.29 22.14 -2.60
N GLY A 151 -10.76 20.90 -2.55
CA GLY A 151 -11.11 20.06 -3.71
C GLY A 151 -9.95 19.24 -4.27
N GLU A 152 -8.72 19.77 -4.27
CA GLU A 152 -7.53 19.03 -4.68
C GLU A 152 -6.95 18.17 -3.52
N PRO A 153 -6.54 16.91 -3.80
CA PRO A 153 -5.93 16.06 -2.79
C PRO A 153 -4.63 16.64 -2.23
N LYS A 154 -4.39 16.50 -0.92
CA LYS A 154 -3.14 16.91 -0.26
C LYS A 154 -2.38 15.70 0.25
N GLY A 155 -1.11 15.58 -0.13
CA GLY A 155 -0.20 14.52 0.34
C GLY A 155 0.34 14.82 1.74
N CYS A 156 -0.10 14.05 2.74
CA CYS A 156 0.44 14.12 4.09
C CYS A 156 1.73 13.30 4.17
N ILE A 157 2.84 13.97 4.43
CA ILE A 157 4.16 13.35 4.60
C ILE A 157 4.29 12.87 6.04
N ILE A 158 4.53 11.57 6.22
CA ILE A 158 4.74 10.95 7.54
C ILE A 158 6.16 10.38 7.58
N THR A 159 6.96 10.79 8.56
CA THR A 159 8.33 10.28 8.75
C THR A 159 8.33 8.98 9.55
N HIS A 160 9.40 8.19 9.42
CA HIS A 160 9.58 6.95 10.20
C HIS A 160 9.49 7.21 11.70
N GLU A 161 10.17 8.25 12.21
CA GLU A 161 10.11 8.66 13.61
C GLU A 161 8.68 8.96 14.04
N SER A 162 7.96 9.82 13.31
CA SER A 162 6.59 10.19 13.69
C SER A 162 5.64 8.99 13.71
N PHE A 163 5.80 8.06 12.77
CA PHE A 163 4.97 6.87 12.67
C PHE A 163 5.23 5.92 13.85
N ILE A 164 6.51 5.64 14.15
CA ILE A 164 6.88 4.75 15.26
C ILE A 164 6.52 5.38 16.62
N CYS A 165 6.73 6.68 16.81
CA CYS A 165 6.31 7.38 18.02
C CYS A 165 4.80 7.27 18.24
N ALA A 166 3.99 7.47 17.20
CA ALA A 166 2.54 7.31 17.29
C ALA A 166 2.13 5.86 17.61
N ALA A 167 2.76 4.87 16.95
CA ALA A 167 2.50 3.46 17.21
C ALA A 167 2.86 3.08 18.67
N ALA A 168 4.02 3.51 19.17
CA ALA A 168 4.44 3.28 20.55
C ALA A 168 3.48 3.92 21.56
N GLY A 169 3.03 5.15 21.30
CA GLY A 169 2.02 5.83 22.13
C GLY A 169 0.69 5.06 22.20
N ILE A 170 0.22 4.54 21.07
CA ILE A 170 -1.01 3.73 21.01
C ILE A 170 -0.83 2.42 21.78
N ILE A 171 0.31 1.73 21.60
CA ILE A 171 0.61 0.48 22.32
C ILE A 171 0.58 0.71 23.85
N LEU A 172 1.19 1.80 24.32
CA LEU A 172 1.18 2.18 25.73
C LEU A 172 -0.24 2.49 26.22
N MET A 173 -1.02 3.24 25.45
CA MET A 173 -2.40 3.63 25.80
C MET A 173 -3.34 2.42 25.87
N LEU A 174 -3.22 1.49 24.93
CA LEU A 174 -4.04 0.28 24.88
C LEU A 174 -3.62 -0.76 25.94
N ASN A 175 -2.50 -0.54 26.63
CA ASN A 175 -1.95 -1.44 27.64
C ASN A 175 -1.84 -2.89 27.12
N VAL A 176 -1.43 -3.04 25.85
CA VAL A 176 -1.20 -4.36 25.23
C VAL A 176 0.08 -4.91 25.86
N LYS A 177 -0.03 -5.64 26.97
CA LYS A 177 1.12 -6.13 27.74
C LYS A 177 1.18 -7.65 27.86
N ASP A 178 0.03 -8.30 27.87
CA ASP A 178 -0.06 -9.71 28.26
C ASP A 178 -0.20 -10.66 27.06
N GLU A 179 -0.71 -10.19 25.92
CA GLU A 179 -0.87 -10.99 24.70
C GLU A 179 -0.51 -10.18 23.45
N ALA A 180 0.11 -10.85 22.47
CA ALA A 180 0.37 -10.25 21.17
C ALA A 180 -0.97 -9.91 20.47
N PRO A 181 -1.09 -8.74 19.84
CA PRO A 181 -2.34 -8.31 19.23
C PRO A 181 -2.67 -9.18 18.01
N ARG A 182 -3.93 -9.61 17.93
CA ARG A 182 -4.53 -10.31 16.79
C ARG A 182 -5.62 -9.39 16.26
N ILE A 183 -5.32 -8.69 15.16
CA ILE A 183 -6.17 -7.64 14.60
C ILE A 183 -6.81 -8.11 13.30
N LEU A 184 -8.14 -8.11 13.24
CA LEU A 184 -8.84 -8.25 11.95
C LEU A 184 -9.00 -6.85 11.35
N ASN A 185 -8.14 -6.50 10.40
CA ASN A 185 -8.16 -5.18 9.76
C ASN A 185 -9.20 -5.13 8.63
N PHE A 186 -10.15 -4.21 8.77
CA PHE A 186 -11.16 -3.86 7.76
C PHE A 186 -11.00 -2.41 7.27
N MET A 187 -9.95 -1.72 7.70
CA MET A 187 -9.66 -0.34 7.31
C MET A 187 -8.73 -0.30 6.09
N PRO A 188 -8.95 0.62 5.13
CA PRO A 188 -8.02 0.83 4.02
C PRO A 188 -6.61 1.14 4.51
N LEU A 189 -5.60 0.52 3.91
CA LEU A 189 -4.20 0.75 4.27
C LEU A 189 -3.61 2.03 3.66
N ALA A 190 -4.27 2.59 2.65
CA ALA A 190 -3.96 3.94 2.17
C ALA A 190 -4.39 5.03 3.17
N HIS A 191 -5.05 4.67 4.27
CA HIS A 191 -5.44 5.58 5.35
C HIS A 191 -4.62 5.29 6.62
N MET A 192 -4.18 6.34 7.32
CA MET A 192 -3.23 6.22 8.44
C MET A 192 -3.73 5.29 9.54
N PHE A 193 -5.02 5.35 9.85
CA PHE A 193 -5.61 4.47 10.85
C PHE A 193 -5.45 2.97 10.48
N GLY A 194 -5.76 2.58 9.23
CA GLY A 194 -5.57 1.19 8.79
C GLY A 194 -4.10 0.79 8.73
N CYS A 195 -3.25 1.65 8.17
CA CYS A 195 -1.81 1.41 8.07
C CYS A 195 -1.15 1.23 9.46
N SER A 196 -1.54 2.03 10.45
CA SER A 196 -1.02 1.91 11.82
C SER A 196 -1.31 0.57 12.49
N THR A 197 -2.42 -0.08 12.14
CA THR A 197 -2.75 -1.40 12.71
C THR A 197 -1.70 -2.44 12.36
N ILE A 198 -1.15 -2.37 11.15
CA ILE A 198 -0.15 -3.31 10.68
C ILE A 198 1.18 -3.09 11.43
N VAL A 199 1.59 -1.84 11.56
CA VAL A 199 2.82 -1.50 12.29
C VAL A 199 2.72 -1.87 13.76
N ILE A 200 1.58 -1.58 14.41
CA ILE A 200 1.34 -1.98 15.80
C ILE A 200 1.44 -3.50 15.95
N ALA A 201 0.69 -4.26 15.14
CA ALA A 201 0.68 -5.71 15.30
C ALA A 201 2.06 -6.33 15.04
N THR A 202 2.74 -5.94 13.96
CA THR A 202 4.06 -6.49 13.64
C THR A 202 5.14 -6.09 14.63
N SER A 203 5.11 -4.87 15.19
CA SER A 203 6.07 -4.41 16.21
C SER A 203 5.96 -5.19 17.52
N MET A 204 4.82 -5.84 17.75
CA MET A 204 4.53 -6.62 18.96
C MET A 204 4.57 -8.13 18.72
N GLY A 205 5.00 -8.59 17.53
CA GLY A 205 4.95 -10.01 17.18
C GLY A 205 3.53 -10.58 17.05
N GLY A 206 2.55 -9.72 16.77
CA GLY A 206 1.15 -10.05 16.62
C GLY A 206 0.76 -10.55 15.23
N GLU A 207 -0.54 -10.75 15.04
CA GLU A 207 -1.16 -11.29 13.82
C GLU A 207 -2.14 -10.29 13.22
N ILE A 208 -2.22 -10.25 11.89
CA ILE A 208 -3.17 -9.41 11.16
C ILE A 208 -3.96 -10.29 10.19
N GLY A 209 -5.28 -10.28 10.35
CA GLY A 209 -6.23 -10.77 9.37
C GLY A 209 -6.70 -9.63 8.48
N PHE A 210 -6.92 -9.89 7.20
CA PHE A 210 -7.52 -8.92 6.28
C PHE A 210 -8.95 -9.32 5.95
N TRP A 211 -9.91 -8.44 6.26
CA TRP A 211 -11.32 -8.68 5.98
C TRP A 211 -11.57 -8.75 4.47
N GLN A 212 -12.37 -9.72 4.04
CA GLN A 212 -12.63 -9.99 2.61
C GLN A 212 -13.63 -9.02 1.94
N GLY A 213 -14.11 -8.00 2.65
CA GLY A 213 -15.02 -7.00 2.10
C GLY A 213 -16.50 -7.41 2.07
N ASN A 214 -16.86 -8.57 2.61
CA ASN A 214 -18.25 -9.04 2.68
C ASN A 214 -18.81 -8.94 4.11
N THR A 215 -19.76 -8.03 4.33
CA THR A 215 -20.35 -7.79 5.65
C THR A 215 -21.12 -9.02 6.16
N ASN A 216 -21.72 -9.80 5.26
CA ASN A 216 -22.47 -11.01 5.63
C ASN A 216 -21.58 -12.14 6.15
N LYS A 217 -20.27 -12.09 5.86
CA LYS A 217 -19.28 -13.05 6.33
C LYS A 217 -18.53 -12.57 7.57
N LEU A 218 -18.73 -11.31 7.99
CA LEU A 218 -17.93 -10.68 9.03
C LEU A 218 -17.94 -11.48 10.33
N ILE A 219 -19.12 -11.89 10.81
CA ILE A 219 -19.23 -12.70 12.05
C ILE A 219 -18.46 -14.02 11.93
N ASN A 220 -18.52 -14.69 10.77
CA ASN A 220 -17.78 -15.93 10.55
C ASN A 220 -16.28 -15.68 10.53
N GLU A 221 -15.81 -14.65 9.81
CA GLU A 221 -14.39 -14.28 9.78
C GLU A 221 -13.87 -13.90 11.18
N PHE A 222 -14.70 -13.25 12.01
CA PHE A 222 -14.41 -12.98 13.42
C PHE A 222 -14.27 -14.26 14.24
N ASN A 223 -15.19 -15.22 14.07
CA ASN A 223 -15.17 -16.48 14.79
C ASN A 223 -13.98 -17.37 14.39
N ASP A 224 -13.60 -17.32 13.11
CA ASP A 224 -12.47 -18.08 12.57
C ASP A 224 -11.13 -17.47 13.02
N PHE A 225 -10.97 -16.15 12.84
CA PHE A 225 -9.72 -15.46 13.14
C PHE A 225 -9.52 -15.24 14.66
N LYS A 226 -10.60 -15.02 15.41
CA LYS A 226 -10.61 -14.73 16.87
C LYS A 226 -9.71 -13.53 17.24
N PRO A 227 -9.99 -12.33 16.71
CA PRO A 227 -9.21 -11.15 17.06
C PRO A 227 -9.33 -10.81 18.55
N ASN A 228 -8.24 -10.39 19.18
CA ASN A 228 -8.22 -9.88 20.57
C ASN A 228 -8.10 -8.35 20.65
N LEU A 229 -7.90 -7.68 19.50
CA LEU A 229 -7.88 -6.22 19.37
C LEU A 229 -8.64 -5.80 18.10
N LEU A 230 -9.54 -4.83 18.24
CA LEU A 230 -10.39 -4.34 17.14
C LEU A 230 -10.23 -2.85 16.93
N THR A 231 -10.12 -2.45 15.67
CA THR A 231 -9.99 -1.04 15.26
C THR A 231 -11.23 -0.60 14.51
N MET A 232 -12.21 -0.06 15.21
CA MET A 232 -13.54 0.24 14.64
C MET A 232 -13.73 1.71 14.27
N VAL A 233 -14.70 1.96 13.39
CA VAL A 233 -15.24 3.30 13.10
C VAL A 233 -16.73 3.35 13.44
N PRO A 234 -17.30 4.51 13.81
CA PRO A 234 -18.71 4.62 14.21
C PRO A 234 -19.69 4.03 13.19
N ARG A 235 -19.39 4.17 11.89
CA ARG A 235 -20.23 3.60 10.82
C ARG A 235 -20.35 2.08 10.87
N LEU A 236 -19.29 1.37 11.27
CA LEU A 236 -19.31 -0.08 11.38
C LEU A 236 -20.09 -0.52 12.63
N LEU A 237 -19.93 0.20 13.75
CA LEU A 237 -20.71 -0.04 14.97
C LEU A 237 -22.22 0.03 14.71
N ASN A 238 -22.67 0.93 13.84
CA ASN A 238 -24.09 1.04 13.47
C ASN A 238 -24.63 -0.14 12.63
N LYS A 239 -23.76 -1.05 12.16
CA LYS A 239 -24.15 -2.20 11.33
C LYS A 239 -24.11 -3.52 12.09
N LEU A 240 -23.57 -3.53 13.30
CA LEU A 240 -23.57 -4.67 14.23
C LEU A 240 -24.81 -4.60 15.12
#